data_AF-A0A7J8Y0Y4-F1
#
_entry.id   AF-A0A7J8Y0Y4-F1
#
_cell.length_a   1.000
_cell.length_b   1.000
_cell.length_c   1.000
_cell.angle_alpha   90.00
_cell.angle_beta   90.00
_cell.angle_gamma   90.00
#
_symmetry.space_group_name_H-M   'P 1'
#
loop_
_entity.id
_entity.type
_entity.pdbx_description
1 polymer ?
#
loop_
_entity_poly.entity_id
_entity_poly.type
_entity_poly.pdbx_seq_one_letter_code
_entity_poly.pdbx_strand_id
1 'polypeptide(L)' 'EVIRDEKGRWILRYNCFLRKYSIFIAELRGILDSLLLLRKQSYDEVTIQSDNLEVVEAICDYKLECSNSTLVRRIQ' A
#
# COMPACT_ATOMS: atom_id res chain seq x y z
N GLU A 1 -3.92 -5.95 -4.71
CA GLU A 1 -4.32 -5.82 -3.30
C GLU A 1 -5.61 -6.56 -2.96
N VAL A 2 -5.66 -7.17 -1.78
CA VAL A 2 -6.87 -7.73 -1.19
C VAL A 2 -7.11 -7.02 0.13
N ILE A 3 -8.32 -6.51 0.31
CA ILE A 3 -8.77 -5.84 1.53
C ILE A 3 -9.59 -6.82 2.33
N ARG A 4 -9.26 -6.93 3.61
CA ARG A 4 -9.93 -7.81 4.56
C ARG A 4 -10.43 -7.03 5.75
N ASP A 5 -11.50 -7.51 6.36
CA ASP A 5 -11.96 -7.00 7.64
C ASP A 5 -11.13 -7.54 8.81
N GLU A 6 -11.46 -7.13 10.03
CA GLU A 6 -10.79 -7.56 11.26
C GLU A 6 -10.88 -9.07 11.53
N LYS A 7 -11.80 -9.78 10.86
CA LYS A 7 -11.98 -11.24 10.93
C LYS A 7 -11.29 -11.97 9.78
N GLY A 8 -10.58 -11.26 8.91
CA GLY A 8 -9.91 -11.80 7.74
C GLY A 8 -10.83 -12.11 6.55
N ARG A 9 -12.11 -11.72 6.62
CA ARG A 9 -13.07 -11.89 5.52
C ARG A 9 -12.75 -10.89 4.41
N TRP A 10 -12.86 -11.33 3.17
CA TRP A 10 -12.56 -10.47 2.02
C TRP A 10 -13.67 -9.44 1.87
N ILE A 11 -13.30 -8.16 1.95
CA ILE A 11 -14.21 -7.05 1.66
C ILE A 11 -14.14 -6.74 0.16
N LEU A 12 -12.92 -6.62 -0.37
CA LEU A 12 -12.68 -6.18 -1.74
C LEU A 12 -11.36 -6.72 -2.28
N ARG A 13 -11.30 -6.95 -3.59
CA ARG A 13 -10.05 -7.16 -4.31
C ARG A 13 -9.85 -6.01 -5.28
N TYR A 14 -8.70 -5.35 -5.21
CA TYR A 14 -8.28 -4.32 -6.15
C TYR A 14 -7.17 -4.86 -7.07
N ASN A 15 -7.41 -4.74 -8.38
CA ASN A 15 -6.46 -5.10 -9.42
C ASN A 15 -6.41 -3.97 -10.44
N CYS A 16 -5.21 -3.53 -10.79
CA CYS A 16 -4.98 -2.55 -11.85
C CYS A 16 -3.85 -3.03 -12.78
N PHE A 17 -4.02 -2.81 -14.08
CA PHE A 17 -2.97 -3.10 -15.06
C PHE A 17 -1.94 -1.97 -15.06
N LEU A 18 -0.74 -2.27 -14.53
CA LEU A 18 0.37 -1.32 -14.46
C LEU A 18 1.39 -1.64 -15.57
N ARG A 19 1.24 -0.99 -16.73
CA ARG A 19 2.06 -1.17 -17.96
C ARG A 19 3.48 -1.73 -17.76
N LYS A 20 4.49 -0.87 -17.62
CA LYS A 20 5.89 -1.25 -17.33
C LYS A 20 6.30 -0.53 -16.05
N TYR A 21 6.33 -1.28 -14.96
CA TYR A 21 6.80 -0.85 -13.65
C TYR A 21 7.65 -1.97 -13.03
N SER A 22 8.57 -1.63 -12.13
CA SER A 22 9.21 -2.63 -11.28
C SER A 22 8.19 -3.21 -10.29
N ILE A 23 8.44 -4.41 -9.78
CA ILE A 23 7.60 -5.06 -8.77
C ILE A 23 7.43 -4.15 -7.56
N PHE A 24 8.54 -3.56 -7.06
CA PHE A 24 8.53 -2.59 -5.97
C PHE A 24 7.58 -1.40 -6.20
N ILE A 25 7.64 -0.76 -7.37
CA ILE A 25 6.76 0.38 -7.68
C ILE A 25 5.31 -0.07 -7.89
N ALA A 26 5.10 -1.26 -8.46
CA ALA A 26 3.76 -1.81 -8.65
C ALA A 26 3.06 -2.07 -7.30
N GLU A 27 3.77 -2.63 -6.33
CA GLU A 27 3.25 -2.89 -4.98
C GLU A 27 2.97 -1.61 -4.22
N LEU A 28 3.93 -0.67 -4.15
CA LEU A 28 3.71 0.63 -3.49
C LEU A 28 2.48 1.35 -4.07
N ARG A 29 2.28 1.27 -5.39
CA ARG A 29 1.13 1.89 -6.04
C ARG A 29 -0.18 1.17 -5.73
N GLY A 30 -0.16 -0.17 -5.69
CA GLY A 30 -1.30 -0.96 -5.24
C GLY A 30 -1.73 -0.60 -3.82
N ILE A 31 -0.76 -0.46 -2.91
CA ILE A 31 -0.98 -0.03 -1.52
C ILE A 31 -1.59 1.37 -1.48
N LEU A 32 -0.98 2.35 -2.16
CA LEU A 32 -1.48 3.74 -2.18
C LEU A 32 -2.92 3.83 -2.72
N ASP A 33 -3.21 3.16 -3.84
CA ASP A 33 -4.56 3.16 -4.43
C ASP A 33 -5.58 2.53 -3.46
N SER A 34 -5.19 1.46 -2.78
CA SER A 34 -6.05 0.78 -1.79
C SER A 34 -6.31 1.64 -0.56
N LEU A 35 -5.30 2.36 -0.06
CA LEU A 35 -5.45 3.31 1.05
C LEU A 35 -6.36 4.47 0.67
N LEU A 36 -6.20 5.04 -0.53
CA LEU A 36 -7.08 6.11 -1.02
C LEU A 36 -8.54 5.64 -1.14
N LEU A 37 -8.75 4.38 -1.52
CA LEU A 37 -10.08 3.78 -1.56
C LEU A 37 -10.68 3.59 -0.16
N LEU A 38 -9.90 3.05 0.77
CA LEU A 38 -10.34 2.85 2.16
C LEU A 38 -10.64 4.18 2.85
N ARG A 39 -9.81 5.20 2.63
CA ARG A 39 -10.04 6.54 3.15
C ARG A 39 -11.35 7.16 2.64
N LYS A 40 -11.70 6.93 1.35
CA LYS A 40 -13.00 7.36 0.80
C LYS A 40 -14.19 6.64 1.43
N GLN A 41 -13.97 5.47 2.02
CA GLN A 41 -14.97 4.67 2.71
C GLN A 41 -14.96 4.89 4.23
N SER A 42 -14.23 5.90 4.73
CA SER A 42 -14.15 6.25 6.14
C SER A 42 -13.59 5.15 7.04
N TYR A 43 -12.65 4.35 6.53
CA TYR A 43 -11.83 3.48 7.38
C TYR A 43 -10.70 4.30 8.02
N ASP A 44 -10.66 4.31 9.34
CA ASP A 44 -9.71 5.12 10.12
C ASP A 44 -8.40 4.38 10.44
N GLU A 45 -8.46 3.06 10.57
CA GLU A 45 -7.31 2.21 10.90
C GLU A 45 -7.14 1.11 9.84
N VAL A 46 -5.93 1.00 9.30
CA VAL A 46 -5.59 0.02 8.26
C VAL A 46 -4.25 -0.61 8.59
N THR A 47 -4.21 -1.95 8.59
CA THR A 47 -2.95 -2.70 8.63
C THR A 47 -2.52 -3.05 7.21
N ILE A 48 -1.34 -2.59 6.82
CA ILE A 48 -0.73 -2.97 5.53
C ILE A 48 0.07 -4.25 5.73
N GLN A 49 -0.14 -5.24 4.87
CA GLN A 49 0.61 -6.48 4.84
C GLN A 49 1.22 -6.65 3.45
N SER A 50 2.52 -6.85 3.39
CA SER A 50 3.24 -7.16 2.15
C SER A 50 4.19 -8.34 2.40
N ASP A 51 4.31 -9.22 1.41
CA ASP A 51 5.30 -10.30 1.39
C ASP A 51 6.66 -9.84 0.86
N ASN A 52 6.74 -8.60 0.36
CA ASN A 52 7.97 -7.98 -0.09
C ASN A 52 8.64 -7.16 1.02
N LEU A 53 9.76 -7.67 1.53
CA LEU A 53 10.54 -7.03 2.58
C LEU A 53 10.99 -5.62 2.19
N GLU A 54 11.39 -5.38 0.93
CA GLU A 54 11.84 -4.07 0.45
C GLU A 54 10.70 -3.03 0.58
N VAL A 55 9.46 -3.43 0.33
CA VAL A 55 8.28 -2.57 0.50
C VAL A 55 7.96 -2.31 1.97
N VAL A 56 8.06 -3.33 2.82
CA VAL A 56 7.87 -3.17 4.27
C VAL A 56 8.90 -2.21 4.84
N GLU A 57 10.18 -2.40 4.51
CA GLU A 57 11.26 -1.51 4.92
C GLU A 57 11.03 -0.08 4.42
N ALA A 58 10.68 0.09 3.13
CA ALA A 58 10.43 1.41 2.58
C ALA A 58 9.28 2.17 3.27
N ILE A 59 8.22 1.47 3.71
CA ILE A 59 7.07 2.09 4.39
C ILE A 59 7.34 2.29 5.88
N CYS A 60 7.96 1.33 6.56
CA CYS A 60 8.18 1.35 8.01
C CYS A 60 9.38 2.19 8.43
N ASP A 61 10.37 2.39 7.56
CA ASP A 61 11.60 3.07 7.95
C ASP A 61 11.38 4.60 8.04
N TYR A 62 11.06 5.04 9.25
CA TYR A 62 10.82 6.45 9.62
C TYR A 62 12.04 7.36 9.37
N LYS A 63 13.23 6.79 9.13
CA LYS A 63 14.46 7.52 8.82
C LYS A 63 14.54 8.03 7.37
N LEU A 64 13.59 7.67 6.53
CA LEU A 64 13.48 8.15 5.16
C LEU A 64 12.76 9.50 5.04
N GLU A 65 13.10 10.49 5.88
CA GLU A 65 12.95 11.90 5.48
C GLU A 65 13.67 12.18 4.14
N CYS A 66 14.60 11.30 3.75
CA CYS A 66 15.29 11.25 2.46
C CYS A 66 14.79 10.16 1.47
N SER A 67 13.59 9.58 1.64
CA SER A 67 13.01 8.79 0.54
C SER A 67 12.78 9.69 -0.67
N ASN A 68 13.59 9.49 -1.71
CA ASN A 68 13.40 10.11 -3.02
C ASN A 68 12.08 9.65 -3.69
N SER A 69 11.37 8.68 -3.12
CA SER A 69 10.12 8.15 -3.65
C SER A 69 8.92 8.94 -3.14
N THR A 70 8.34 9.77 -4.02
CA THR A 70 7.07 10.47 -3.77
C THR A 70 5.93 9.52 -3.40
N LEU A 71 5.99 8.23 -3.78
CA LEU A 71 4.95 7.25 -3.44
C LEU A 71 4.98 6.87 -1.96
N VAL A 72 6.16 6.57 -1.41
CA VAL A 72 6.33 6.19 0.01
C VAL A 72 5.81 7.30 0.93
N ARG A 73 6.15 8.55 0.61
CA ARG A 73 5.69 9.75 1.35
C ARG A 73 4.18 9.99 1.32
N ARG A 74 3.44 9.35 0.42
CA ARG A 74 1.97 9.45 0.36
C ARG A 74 1.28 8.28 1.04
N ILE A 75 2.03 7.22 1.36
CA ILE A 75 1.56 6.04 2.08
C ILE A 75 1.72 6.27 3.59
N GLN A 76 2.83 6.88 4.01
CA GLN A 76 3.04 7.46 5.35
C GLN A 76 2.16 8.70 5.56
#